data_AF-A0A9E3N7Z2-F1
#
_entry.id   AF-A0A9E3N7Z2-F1
#
_cell.length_a   1.000
_cell.length_b   1.000
_cell.length_c   1.000
_cell.angle_alpha   90.00
_cell.angle_beta   90.00
_cell.angle_gamma   90.00
#
_symmetry.space_group_name_H-M   'P 1'
#
loop_
_entity.id
_entity.type
_entity.pdbx_description
1 polymer ?
#
loop_
_entity_poly.entity_id
_entity_poly.type
_entity_poly.pdbx_seq_one_letter_code
_entity_poly.pdbx_strand_id
1 'polypeptide(L)'
;MTSSLARRATVAATLLFLGALDASAQTYEVTKLVPGSAFHGVHGLGIDKAGRLFAGSVAGAALYEVDRSNGTARIAIPGPEGMADDIAFAPDGTMAWTGFLTGDLYSRKGDGPIKKLASGLPGINSLAYRKDGRLYATTVFLGDTLYEIDIEGVKPPRMIMEKMGGLNGFEFGPDDKLYGPLWFKGQVAKVDVDKAELSVVADGFKVPAAVNFDSKGNLWVVDTAMGQLVRVDPKTGAKKVVAQLKPSLDNLAIDDKDQIFVSNMADNGIQQVDPETGAAKQIIIGKLALPGGIAVVSDAGKDTIYVADVFAYRAVDGATGEVSEPARMHADGVTLEYPMSATANADEVILSSWFTGTVQVIDRKTGATREMMHDFKAPHDAIRLADGSILVNELGTKSLVRVSGEHGKDRNVVIATLEGPVGLAGGPSGEVYVTEAFAGLVSKVDGTGQKTVVAKDLKMPEGIARASDGKLIVAEVGAKRIVEIDPQNGNVREIAGNLPIGLAGAPGGLPTNIPTGVGVGSSGTIYFSSDLENAIYKISKK
;
A
#
# COMPACT_ATOMS: atom_id res chain seq x y z
N MET A 1 -10.90 57.40 -55.42
CA MET A 1 -10.95 56.58 -54.20
C MET A 1 -9.93 55.45 -54.39
N THR A 2 -8.62 55.72 -54.23
CA THR A 2 -7.78 55.52 -53.00
C THR A 2 -7.64 54.03 -52.65
N SER A 3 -6.48 53.38 -52.51
CA SER A 3 -5.13 53.81 -52.07
C SER A 3 -4.07 52.73 -52.46
N SER A 4 -2.99 53.11 -53.17
CA SER A 4 -1.59 53.26 -52.69
C SER A 4 -0.96 52.08 -51.92
N LEU A 5 -0.03 51.38 -52.60
CA LEU A 5 1.10 50.71 -51.96
C LEU A 5 1.97 51.75 -51.23
N ALA A 6 2.30 51.51 -49.97
CA ALA A 6 3.38 52.21 -49.28
C ALA A 6 4.19 51.23 -48.43
N ARG A 7 5.44 51.03 -48.85
CA ARG A 7 6.52 50.48 -48.02
C ARG A 7 6.75 51.39 -46.81
N ARG A 8 6.84 50.83 -45.61
CA ARG A 8 7.67 51.41 -44.53
C ARG A 8 8.43 50.32 -43.80
N ALA A 9 9.72 50.58 -43.68
CA ALA A 9 10.73 49.76 -43.06
C ALA A 9 10.83 50.05 -41.55
N THR A 10 11.07 48.96 -40.81
CA THR A 10 11.97 48.79 -39.65
C THR A 10 12.00 49.83 -38.53
N VAL A 11 11.63 49.41 -37.32
CA VAL A 11 12.49 49.47 -36.11
C VAL A 11 12.20 48.21 -35.29
N ALA A 12 13.12 47.25 -35.28
CA ALA A 12 13.12 46.15 -34.33
C ALA A 12 13.81 46.64 -33.05
N ALA A 13 13.08 46.73 -31.94
CA ALA A 13 13.65 46.97 -30.63
C ALA A 13 14.15 45.63 -30.06
N THR A 14 15.46 45.41 -30.14
CA THR A 14 16.14 44.29 -29.49
C THR A 14 16.19 44.57 -27.98
N LEU A 15 15.27 43.99 -27.22
CA LEU A 15 15.39 43.92 -25.76
C LEU A 15 16.38 42.80 -25.41
N LEU A 16 17.62 43.21 -25.17
CA LEU A 16 18.65 42.41 -24.49
C LEU A 16 18.22 42.21 -23.03
N PHE A 17 17.57 41.09 -22.74
CA PHE A 17 17.60 40.51 -21.41
C PHE A 17 18.82 39.60 -21.31
N LEU A 18 19.94 40.17 -20.86
CA LEU A 18 21.03 39.44 -20.22
C LEU A 18 20.52 38.93 -18.87
N GLY A 19 19.75 37.85 -18.90
CA GLY A 19 19.54 37.00 -17.73
C GLY A 19 20.74 36.07 -17.64
N ALA A 20 21.67 36.38 -16.74
CA ALA A 20 22.64 35.39 -16.27
C ALA A 20 21.86 34.24 -15.63
N LEU A 21 21.63 33.18 -16.41
CA LEU A 21 21.29 31.88 -15.88
C LEU A 21 22.56 31.36 -15.21
N ASP A 22 22.69 31.59 -13.91
CA ASP A 22 23.46 30.69 -13.06
C ASP A 22 22.74 29.34 -13.09
N ALA A 23 23.01 28.58 -14.16
CA ALA A 23 22.81 27.15 -14.17
C ALA A 23 23.80 26.59 -13.15
N SER A 24 23.40 26.53 -11.89
CA SER A 24 24.00 25.62 -10.92
C SER A 24 24.00 24.25 -11.60
N ALA A 25 25.19 23.79 -12.02
CA ALA A 25 25.36 22.53 -12.69
C ALA A 25 24.89 21.45 -11.72
N GLN A 26 23.69 20.90 -11.97
CA GLN A 26 23.11 19.86 -11.16
C GLN A 26 24.09 18.68 -11.15
N THR A 27 24.82 18.50 -10.05
CA THR A 27 25.93 17.53 -9.89
C THR A 27 25.43 16.09 -9.81
N TYR A 28 24.12 15.92 -9.67
CA TYR A 28 23.45 14.64 -9.61
C TYR A 28 22.43 14.51 -10.74
N GLU A 29 22.29 13.28 -11.22
CA GLU A 29 21.24 12.84 -12.13
C GLU A 29 20.26 11.93 -11.37
N VAL A 30 18.97 12.23 -11.49
CA VAL A 30 17.88 11.41 -10.90
C VAL A 30 17.21 10.65 -12.02
N THR A 31 17.23 9.32 -11.93
CA THR A 31 16.67 8.42 -12.93
C THR A 31 15.67 7.46 -12.29
N LYS A 32 14.60 7.13 -13.02
CA LYS A 32 13.66 6.10 -12.58
C LYS A 32 14.25 4.73 -12.91
N LEU A 33 14.50 3.93 -11.89
CA LEU A 33 15.06 2.58 -12.01
C LEU A 33 13.94 1.55 -12.20
N VAL A 34 12.89 1.61 -11.38
CA VAL A 34 11.69 0.78 -11.52
C VAL A 34 10.52 1.70 -11.87
N PRO A 35 9.77 1.43 -12.97
CA PRO A 35 8.60 2.22 -13.33
C PRO A 35 7.50 2.12 -12.28
N GLY A 36 6.72 3.19 -12.16
CA GLY A 36 5.59 3.27 -11.25
C GLY A 36 4.40 2.40 -11.67
N SER A 37 3.41 2.31 -10.78
CA SER A 37 2.14 1.58 -11.00
C SER A 37 0.93 2.42 -10.58
N ALA A 38 -0.26 2.05 -11.06
CA ALA A 38 -1.42 2.94 -11.05
C ALA A 38 -2.10 3.11 -9.69
N PHE A 39 -2.19 2.04 -8.90
CA PHE A 39 -2.90 2.02 -7.61
C PHE A 39 -1.90 2.00 -6.45
N HIS A 40 -2.35 2.10 -5.20
CA HIS A 40 -1.48 1.90 -4.03
C HIS A 40 -2.03 0.71 -3.23
N GLY A 41 -2.01 -0.46 -3.86
CA GLY A 41 -2.79 -1.64 -3.47
C GLY A 41 -4.20 -1.59 -4.04
N VAL A 42 -4.48 -2.39 -5.07
CA VAL A 42 -5.83 -2.56 -5.61
C VAL A 42 -6.63 -3.57 -4.79
N HIS A 43 -7.82 -3.19 -4.38
CA HIS A 43 -8.71 -3.98 -3.52
C HIS A 43 -10.00 -4.32 -4.29
N GLY A 44 -11.15 -3.83 -3.82
CA GLY A 44 -12.45 -4.08 -4.41
C GLY A 44 -12.66 -3.50 -5.79
N LEU A 45 -13.49 -4.20 -6.56
CA LEU A 45 -13.82 -3.89 -7.93
C LEU A 45 -15.33 -3.66 -8.05
N GLY A 46 -15.72 -2.79 -8.98
CA GLY A 46 -17.12 -2.58 -9.33
C GLY A 46 -17.26 -2.26 -10.80
N ILE A 47 -18.29 -2.78 -11.46
CA ILE A 47 -18.60 -2.48 -12.85
C ILE A 47 -19.97 -1.85 -12.93
N ASP A 48 -20.06 -0.67 -13.55
CA ASP A 48 -21.34 0.00 -13.74
C ASP A 48 -22.11 -0.56 -14.95
N LYS A 49 -23.37 -0.13 -15.11
CA LYS A 49 -24.22 -0.57 -16.23
C LYS A 49 -23.72 -0.13 -17.62
N ALA A 50 -22.76 0.79 -17.69
CA ALA A 50 -22.11 1.19 -18.94
C ALA A 50 -20.85 0.35 -19.23
N GLY A 51 -20.49 -0.59 -18.36
CA GLY A 51 -19.32 -1.45 -18.48
C GLY A 51 -18.01 -0.78 -18.03
N ARG A 52 -18.08 0.37 -17.34
CA ARG A 52 -16.89 1.02 -16.77
C ARG A 52 -16.45 0.25 -15.53
N LEU A 53 -15.17 -0.07 -15.47
CA LEU A 53 -14.56 -0.77 -14.34
C LEU A 53 -13.96 0.25 -13.37
N PHE A 54 -14.33 0.14 -12.11
CA PHE A 54 -13.81 0.92 -11.00
C PHE A 54 -13.02 0.02 -10.06
N ALA A 55 -11.98 0.58 -9.45
CA ALA A 55 -11.07 -0.12 -8.56
C ALA A 55 -10.76 0.74 -7.33
N GLY A 56 -10.88 0.12 -6.15
CA GLY A 56 -10.57 0.74 -4.87
C GLY A 56 -9.10 0.60 -4.49
N SER A 57 -8.59 1.60 -3.76
CA SER A 57 -7.27 1.59 -3.15
C SER A 57 -7.37 2.12 -1.72
N VAL A 58 -7.27 1.20 -0.75
CA VAL A 58 -7.35 1.54 0.68
C VAL A 58 -6.15 2.38 1.10
N ALA A 59 -4.93 1.89 0.87
CA ALA A 59 -3.72 2.57 1.34
C ALA A 59 -3.43 3.87 0.57
N GLY A 60 -3.83 3.96 -0.71
CA GLY A 60 -3.78 5.21 -1.48
C GLY A 60 -4.96 6.15 -1.25
N ALA A 61 -5.96 5.73 -0.48
CA ALA A 61 -7.19 6.47 -0.20
C ALA A 61 -7.89 7.01 -1.46
N ALA A 62 -7.91 6.25 -2.56
CA ALA A 62 -8.44 6.72 -3.84
C ALA A 62 -9.24 5.65 -4.59
N LEU A 63 -10.20 6.10 -5.39
CA LEU A 63 -11.02 5.26 -6.26
C LEU A 63 -10.67 5.61 -7.70
N TYR A 64 -10.42 4.57 -8.50
CA TYR A 64 -9.93 4.67 -9.85
C TYR A 64 -10.98 4.21 -10.85
N GLU A 65 -11.01 4.83 -12.03
CA GLU A 65 -11.63 4.26 -13.22
C GLU A 65 -10.53 3.64 -14.09
N VAL A 66 -10.73 2.39 -14.52
CA VAL A 66 -9.75 1.59 -15.24
C VAL A 66 -10.12 1.55 -16.73
N ASP A 67 -9.19 1.97 -17.58
CA ASP A 67 -9.28 1.77 -19.02
C ASP A 67 -8.80 0.36 -19.36
N ARG A 68 -9.77 -0.54 -19.54
CA ARG A 68 -9.55 -1.95 -19.87
C ARG A 68 -8.82 -2.16 -21.19
N SER A 69 -8.87 -1.20 -22.12
CA SER A 69 -8.30 -1.33 -23.46
C SER A 69 -6.83 -0.95 -23.51
N ASN A 70 -6.46 0.09 -22.75
CA ASN A 70 -5.10 0.63 -22.72
C ASN A 70 -4.29 0.18 -21.51
N GLY A 71 -4.91 -0.49 -20.53
CA GLY A 71 -4.24 -0.95 -19.32
C GLY A 71 -3.77 0.20 -18.44
N THR A 72 -4.54 1.29 -18.41
CA THR A 72 -4.28 2.48 -17.61
C THR A 72 -5.41 2.70 -16.62
N ALA A 73 -5.18 3.55 -15.61
CA ALA A 73 -6.23 3.98 -14.70
C ALA A 73 -6.09 5.47 -14.42
N ARG A 74 -7.21 6.10 -14.07
CA ARG A 74 -7.27 7.49 -13.62
C ARG A 74 -8.04 7.59 -12.32
N ILE A 75 -7.67 8.54 -11.48
CA ILE A 75 -8.41 8.83 -10.26
C ILE A 75 -9.82 9.32 -10.66
N ALA A 76 -10.83 8.61 -10.20
CA ALA A 76 -12.24 8.98 -10.33
C ALA A 76 -12.71 9.76 -9.08
N ILE A 77 -12.24 9.35 -7.90
CA ILE A 77 -12.44 10.07 -6.64
C ILE A 77 -11.10 10.14 -5.90
N PRO A 78 -10.55 11.34 -5.67
CA PRO A 78 -9.29 11.51 -4.96
C PRO A 78 -9.45 11.28 -3.45
N GLY A 79 -8.33 11.08 -2.77
CA GLY A 79 -8.33 11.04 -1.32
C GLY A 79 -8.71 12.39 -0.67
N PRO A 80 -9.29 12.34 0.54
CA PRO A 80 -9.54 11.13 1.33
C PRO A 80 -10.87 10.43 1.03
N GLU A 81 -11.81 11.11 0.36
CA GLU A 81 -13.17 10.59 0.13
C GLU A 81 -13.21 9.41 -0.85
N GLY A 82 -12.16 9.24 -1.66
CA GLY A 82 -12.01 8.12 -2.58
C GLY A 82 -11.50 6.83 -1.95
N MET A 83 -11.19 6.79 -0.65
CA MET A 83 -10.79 5.54 0.00
C MET A 83 -11.90 4.50 -0.19
N ALA A 84 -11.59 3.45 -0.95
CA ALA A 84 -12.52 2.40 -1.31
C ALA A 84 -11.83 1.05 -1.06
N ASP A 85 -12.40 0.27 -0.13
CA ASP A 85 -12.15 -1.17 -0.05
C ASP A 85 -13.03 -1.85 -1.09
N ASP A 86 -14.35 -1.86 -0.91
CA ASP A 86 -15.32 -2.38 -1.88
C ASP A 86 -16.18 -1.29 -2.55
N ILE A 87 -16.75 -1.65 -3.70
CA ILE A 87 -17.59 -0.78 -4.54
C ILE A 87 -18.84 -1.56 -4.96
N ALA A 88 -20.03 -0.95 -4.82
CA ALA A 88 -21.29 -1.53 -5.29
C ALA A 88 -22.16 -0.51 -6.01
N PHE A 89 -23.02 -1.00 -6.91
CA PHE A 89 -23.94 -0.16 -7.68
C PHE A 89 -25.41 -0.50 -7.35
N ALA A 90 -26.19 0.54 -7.09
CA ALA A 90 -27.62 0.45 -6.91
C ALA A 90 -28.33 0.18 -8.25
N PRO A 91 -29.57 -0.35 -8.25
CA PRO A 91 -30.37 -0.53 -9.47
C PRO A 91 -30.53 0.74 -10.32
N ASP A 92 -30.50 1.92 -9.70
CA ASP A 92 -30.64 3.22 -10.38
C ASP A 92 -29.31 3.79 -10.91
N GLY A 93 -28.19 3.06 -10.74
CA GLY A 93 -26.84 3.44 -11.16
C GLY A 93 -26.05 4.24 -10.13
N THR A 94 -26.57 4.46 -8.91
CA THR A 94 -25.81 5.10 -7.82
C THR A 94 -24.68 4.19 -7.35
N MET A 95 -23.45 4.69 -7.35
CA MET A 95 -22.28 4.01 -6.80
C MET A 95 -22.22 4.23 -5.29
N ALA A 96 -21.85 3.21 -4.53
CA ALA A 96 -21.43 3.33 -3.14
C ALA A 96 -20.08 2.64 -2.92
N TRP A 97 -19.32 3.09 -1.93
CA TRP A 97 -18.03 2.52 -1.58
C TRP A 97 -17.69 2.74 -0.09
N THR A 98 -16.75 1.95 0.42
CA THR A 98 -16.37 1.90 1.84
C THR A 98 -14.97 2.47 2.10
N GLY A 99 -14.86 3.33 3.10
CA GLY A 99 -13.59 3.82 3.63
C GLY A 99 -13.13 2.98 4.81
N PHE A 100 -12.34 1.93 4.56
CA PHE A 100 -11.90 0.96 5.58
C PHE A 100 -11.23 1.61 6.79
N LEU A 101 -10.23 2.47 6.57
CA LEU A 101 -9.46 3.11 7.65
C LEU A 101 -10.22 4.27 8.29
N THR A 102 -11.02 5.01 7.52
CA THR A 102 -11.79 6.16 8.04
C THR A 102 -13.07 5.72 8.76
N GLY A 103 -13.55 4.51 8.50
CA GLY A 103 -14.82 3.99 9.00
C GLY A 103 -16.03 4.73 8.43
N ASP A 104 -15.89 5.29 7.23
CA ASP A 104 -16.91 6.04 6.51
C ASP A 104 -17.49 5.23 5.34
N LEU A 105 -18.74 5.49 4.98
CA LEU A 105 -19.38 4.92 3.79
C LEU A 105 -19.94 6.06 2.93
N TYR A 106 -19.70 6.01 1.63
CA TYR A 106 -20.08 7.08 0.70
C TYR A 106 -20.94 6.56 -0.45
N SER A 107 -21.60 7.50 -1.13
CA SER A 107 -22.30 7.25 -2.39
C SER A 107 -22.23 8.44 -3.34
N ARG A 108 -22.39 8.17 -4.64
CA ARG A 108 -22.42 9.17 -5.71
C ARG A 108 -23.22 8.64 -6.91
N LYS A 109 -24.11 9.46 -7.46
CA LYS A 109 -24.83 9.15 -8.69
C LYS A 109 -24.23 9.91 -9.88
N GLY A 110 -23.65 9.17 -10.83
CA GLY A 110 -22.91 9.77 -11.95
C GLY A 110 -21.84 10.75 -11.45
N ASP A 111 -21.82 11.95 -12.02
CA ASP A 111 -20.92 13.02 -11.58
C ASP A 111 -21.47 13.92 -10.48
N GLY A 112 -22.60 13.55 -9.85
CA GLY A 112 -23.24 14.30 -8.78
C GLY A 112 -22.38 14.46 -7.50
N PRO A 113 -22.89 15.14 -6.47
CA PRO A 113 -22.15 15.30 -5.22
C PRO A 113 -21.92 13.96 -4.51
N ILE A 114 -20.78 13.84 -3.83
CA ILE A 114 -20.51 12.75 -2.90
C ILE A 114 -21.38 12.94 -1.66
N LYS A 115 -22.05 11.87 -1.24
CA LYS A 115 -22.87 11.83 -0.03
C LYS A 115 -22.29 10.82 0.94
N LYS A 116 -22.00 11.27 2.15
CA LYS A 116 -21.63 10.35 3.25
C LYS A 116 -22.90 9.71 3.81
N LEU A 117 -22.94 8.38 3.82
CA LEU A 117 -24.07 7.58 4.28
C LEU A 117 -23.91 7.10 5.72
N ALA A 118 -22.67 6.83 6.15
CA ALA A 118 -22.35 6.41 7.51
C ALA A 118 -20.93 6.81 7.91
N SER A 119 -20.69 6.87 9.21
CA SER A 119 -19.40 7.15 9.86
C SER A 119 -19.27 6.36 11.14
N GLY A 120 -18.05 6.27 11.67
CA GLY A 120 -17.78 5.65 12.96
C GLY A 120 -17.87 4.12 12.93
N LEU A 121 -17.57 3.52 11.78
CA LEU A 121 -17.55 2.08 11.57
C LEU A 121 -16.13 1.60 11.18
N PRO A 122 -15.14 1.61 12.09
CA PRO A 122 -13.79 1.16 11.76
C PRO A 122 -13.79 -0.23 11.14
N GLY A 123 -13.06 -0.39 10.03
CA GLY A 123 -13.01 -1.64 9.27
C GLY A 123 -14.26 -1.92 8.44
N ILE A 124 -15.11 -0.92 8.16
CA ILE A 124 -16.18 -1.04 7.15
C ILE A 124 -15.55 -1.42 5.82
N ASN A 125 -15.90 -2.59 5.29
CA ASN A 125 -15.21 -3.20 4.17
C ASN A 125 -16.20 -3.50 3.05
N SER A 126 -16.99 -4.57 3.16
CA SER A 126 -17.80 -5.01 2.02
C SER A 126 -19.18 -4.35 2.01
N LEU A 127 -19.76 -4.19 0.82
CA LEU A 127 -21.11 -3.65 0.65
C LEU A 127 -21.83 -4.21 -0.58
N ALA A 128 -23.16 -4.30 -0.51
CA ALA A 128 -23.99 -4.67 -1.66
C ALA A 128 -25.39 -4.07 -1.58
N TYR A 129 -25.94 -3.74 -2.74
CA TYR A 129 -27.34 -3.36 -2.87
C TYR A 129 -28.22 -4.59 -3.11
N ARG A 130 -29.36 -4.65 -2.42
CA ARG A 130 -30.46 -5.54 -2.76
C ARG A 130 -31.23 -4.99 -3.96
N LYS A 131 -31.99 -5.84 -4.64
CA LYS A 131 -32.79 -5.46 -5.84
C LYS A 131 -33.81 -4.35 -5.56
N ASP A 132 -34.27 -4.21 -4.33
CA ASP A 132 -35.19 -3.15 -3.90
C ASP A 132 -34.50 -1.81 -3.58
N GLY A 133 -33.17 -1.74 -3.70
CA GLY A 133 -32.38 -0.54 -3.46
C GLY A 133 -31.87 -0.37 -2.03
N ARG A 134 -32.18 -1.29 -1.10
CA ARG A 134 -31.56 -1.29 0.24
C ARG A 134 -30.07 -1.61 0.18
N LEU A 135 -29.28 -0.94 1.00
CA LEU A 135 -27.82 -1.10 1.07
C LEU A 135 -27.42 -1.86 2.35
N TYR A 136 -26.52 -2.80 2.21
CA TYR A 136 -25.95 -3.57 3.32
C TYR A 136 -24.44 -3.48 3.29
N ALA A 137 -23.81 -3.42 4.46
CA ALA A 137 -22.36 -3.32 4.59
C ALA A 137 -21.84 -4.07 5.82
N THR A 138 -20.60 -4.54 5.79
CA THR A 138 -19.96 -5.23 6.94
C THR A 138 -18.74 -4.49 7.45
N THR A 139 -18.55 -4.51 8.77
CA THR A 139 -17.21 -4.33 9.34
C THR A 139 -16.51 -5.68 9.40
N VAL A 140 -15.26 -5.74 8.95
CA VAL A 140 -14.39 -6.94 8.93
C VAL A 140 -13.00 -6.55 9.42
N PHE A 141 -12.24 -7.50 10.00
CA PHE A 141 -10.89 -7.34 10.57
C PHE A 141 -10.81 -6.48 11.84
N LEU A 142 -11.39 -5.27 11.82
CA LEU A 142 -11.55 -4.39 12.98
C LEU A 142 -12.95 -4.48 13.61
N GLY A 143 -13.79 -5.38 13.06
CA GLY A 143 -15.14 -5.70 13.50
C GLY A 143 -15.59 -7.00 12.84
N ASP A 144 -16.82 -7.43 13.15
CA ASP A 144 -17.45 -8.59 12.52
C ASP A 144 -18.98 -8.43 12.59
N THR A 145 -19.48 -7.40 11.90
CA THR A 145 -20.88 -6.99 12.00
C THR A 145 -21.46 -6.65 10.64
N LEU A 146 -22.66 -7.17 10.35
CA LEU A 146 -23.48 -6.82 9.18
C LEU A 146 -24.51 -5.75 9.54
N TYR A 147 -24.57 -4.69 8.75
CA TYR A 147 -25.50 -3.58 8.90
C TYR A 147 -26.40 -3.43 7.66
N GLU A 148 -27.62 -2.95 7.88
CA GLU A 148 -28.36 -2.20 6.87
C GLU A 148 -28.02 -0.71 7.00
N ILE A 149 -27.71 -0.08 5.86
CA ILE A 149 -27.29 1.31 5.77
C ILE A 149 -28.43 2.14 5.20
N ASP A 150 -28.73 3.27 5.84
CA ASP A 150 -29.67 4.24 5.30
C ASP A 150 -29.07 4.93 4.07
N ILE A 151 -29.64 4.68 2.90
CA ILE A 151 -29.20 5.32 1.64
C ILE A 151 -29.44 6.84 1.66
N GLU A 152 -30.28 7.31 2.61
CA GLU A 152 -30.43 8.73 2.85
C GLU A 152 -29.34 9.36 3.72
N GLY A 153 -28.54 8.54 4.42
CA GLY A 153 -27.49 9.00 5.33
C GLY A 153 -28.02 9.79 6.54
N VAL A 154 -29.30 9.64 6.88
CA VAL A 154 -29.97 10.37 7.97
C VAL A 154 -30.07 9.50 9.21
N LYS A 155 -30.41 8.22 9.04
CA LYS A 155 -30.55 7.26 10.14
C LYS A 155 -29.22 6.56 10.40
N PRO A 156 -28.92 6.23 11.67
CA PRO A 156 -27.73 5.45 11.99
C PRO A 156 -27.81 4.05 11.36
N PRO A 157 -26.65 3.41 11.07
CA PRO A 157 -26.57 2.02 10.62
C PRO A 157 -27.36 1.09 11.54
N ARG A 158 -28.19 0.21 10.96
CA ARG A 158 -28.99 -0.77 11.70
C ARG A 158 -28.29 -2.12 11.68
N MET A 159 -27.81 -2.57 12.84
CA MET A 159 -27.20 -3.89 12.97
C MET A 159 -28.21 -5.00 12.63
N ILE A 160 -27.77 -5.99 11.86
CA ILE A 160 -28.51 -7.20 11.50
C ILE A 160 -27.96 -8.41 12.25
N MET A 161 -26.64 -8.59 12.23
CA MET A 161 -25.94 -9.75 12.77
C MET A 161 -24.49 -9.38 13.11
N GLU A 162 -23.89 -10.07 14.07
CA GLU A 162 -22.47 -9.96 14.40
C GLU A 162 -21.84 -11.35 14.63
N LYS A 163 -20.50 -11.41 14.73
CA LYS A 163 -19.70 -12.60 15.06
C LYS A 163 -19.86 -13.74 14.05
N MET A 164 -19.98 -13.40 12.77
CA MET A 164 -20.19 -14.33 11.68
C MET A 164 -18.92 -15.10 11.30
N GLY A 165 -17.74 -14.54 11.57
CA GLY A 165 -16.45 -15.03 11.12
C GLY A 165 -15.87 -14.25 9.95
N GLY A 166 -16.15 -12.94 9.88
CA GLY A 166 -15.59 -12.03 8.89
C GLY A 166 -16.29 -12.14 7.53
N LEU A 167 -17.57 -11.77 7.48
CA LEU A 167 -18.34 -11.73 6.23
C LEU A 167 -17.78 -10.65 5.29
N ASN A 168 -16.97 -11.05 4.32
CA ASN A 168 -16.25 -10.19 3.38
C ASN A 168 -16.92 -10.17 1.98
N GLY A 169 -16.29 -9.62 0.94
CA GLY A 169 -16.81 -9.30 -0.40
C GLY A 169 -18.03 -10.12 -0.82
N PHE A 170 -19.22 -9.55 -0.68
CA PHE A 170 -20.49 -10.27 -0.80
C PHE A 170 -21.42 -9.67 -1.86
N GLU A 171 -22.35 -10.49 -2.35
CA GLU A 171 -23.38 -10.07 -3.31
C GLU A 171 -24.73 -10.73 -3.00
N PHE A 172 -25.83 -10.07 -3.37
CA PHE A 172 -27.16 -10.69 -3.37
C PHE A 172 -27.33 -11.66 -4.54
N GLY A 173 -27.65 -12.91 -4.23
CA GLY A 173 -27.91 -13.96 -5.21
C GLY A 173 -29.29 -13.87 -5.88
N PRO A 174 -29.56 -14.75 -6.87
CA PRO A 174 -30.84 -14.80 -7.58
C PRO A 174 -32.06 -15.05 -6.69
N ASP A 175 -31.86 -15.72 -5.55
CA ASP A 175 -32.85 -16.03 -4.51
C ASP A 175 -33.05 -14.90 -3.48
N ASP A 176 -32.45 -13.72 -3.73
CA ASP A 176 -32.57 -12.52 -2.89
C ASP A 176 -32.01 -12.73 -1.47
N LYS A 177 -30.97 -13.56 -1.36
CA LYS A 177 -30.14 -13.75 -0.16
C LYS A 177 -28.73 -13.25 -0.39
N LEU A 178 -28.07 -12.83 0.67
CA LEU A 178 -26.68 -12.35 0.62
C LEU A 178 -25.74 -13.55 0.63
N TYR A 179 -24.76 -13.61 -0.25
CA TYR A 179 -23.71 -14.62 -0.25
C TYR A 179 -22.37 -13.94 -0.07
N GLY A 180 -21.54 -14.44 0.83
CA GLY A 180 -20.23 -13.89 1.10
C GLY A 180 -19.32 -14.89 1.78
N PRO A 181 -18.00 -14.75 1.64
CA PRO A 181 -17.04 -15.55 2.38
C PRO A 181 -17.01 -15.16 3.85
N LEU A 182 -16.80 -16.16 4.71
CA LEU A 182 -16.42 -15.98 6.10
C LEU A 182 -14.90 -16.16 6.17
N TRP A 183 -14.18 -15.04 6.06
CA TRP A 183 -12.72 -14.99 5.88
C TRP A 183 -11.98 -15.87 6.89
N PHE A 184 -12.32 -15.74 8.17
CA PHE A 184 -11.61 -16.44 9.26
C PHE A 184 -12.00 -17.93 9.38
N LYS A 185 -12.99 -18.38 8.61
CA LYS A 185 -13.52 -19.74 8.69
C LYS A 185 -13.24 -20.58 7.44
N GLY A 186 -12.70 -19.99 6.37
CA GLY A 186 -12.46 -20.72 5.12
C GLY A 186 -13.77 -21.22 4.48
N GLN A 187 -14.84 -20.44 4.62
CA GLN A 187 -16.21 -20.81 4.23
C GLN A 187 -16.82 -19.75 3.33
N VAL A 188 -17.84 -20.15 2.58
CA VAL A 188 -18.81 -19.27 1.92
C VAL A 188 -20.16 -19.49 2.57
N ALA A 189 -20.81 -18.41 2.98
CA ALA A 189 -22.08 -18.41 3.68
C ALA A 189 -23.18 -17.71 2.87
N LYS A 190 -24.41 -18.07 3.19
CA LYS A 190 -25.64 -17.43 2.74
C LYS A 190 -26.36 -16.84 3.95
N VAL A 191 -26.81 -15.59 3.83
CA VAL A 191 -27.50 -14.84 4.88
C VAL A 191 -28.89 -14.39 4.42
N ASP A 192 -29.90 -14.73 5.22
CA ASP A 192 -31.24 -14.14 5.14
C ASP A 192 -31.28 -12.89 6.02
N VAL A 193 -31.08 -11.72 5.41
CA VAL A 193 -30.97 -10.43 6.11
C VAL A 193 -32.25 -9.99 6.81
N ASP A 194 -33.42 -10.49 6.36
CA ASP A 194 -34.71 -10.15 6.97
C ASP A 194 -34.97 -10.98 8.23
N LYS A 195 -34.40 -12.19 8.30
CA LYS A 195 -34.51 -13.10 9.46
C LYS A 195 -33.29 -13.11 10.37
N ALA A 196 -32.20 -12.50 9.93
CA ALA A 196 -30.89 -12.64 10.54
C ALA A 196 -30.49 -14.12 10.71
N GLU A 197 -30.62 -14.91 9.64
CA GLU A 197 -30.22 -16.32 9.61
C GLU A 197 -29.02 -16.52 8.68
N LEU A 198 -28.02 -17.27 9.13
CA LEU A 198 -26.82 -17.61 8.36
C LEU A 198 -26.71 -19.14 8.19
N SER A 199 -26.34 -19.56 6.98
CA SER A 199 -26.05 -20.97 6.66
C SER A 199 -24.79 -21.08 5.81
N VAL A 200 -24.02 -22.16 5.98
CA VAL A 200 -22.83 -22.41 5.15
C VAL A 200 -23.26 -23.03 3.82
N VAL A 201 -22.72 -22.50 2.72
CA VAL A 201 -22.94 -22.95 1.35
C VAL A 201 -21.84 -23.91 0.91
N ALA A 202 -20.59 -23.54 1.19
CA ALA A 202 -19.40 -24.33 0.89
C ALA A 202 -18.30 -24.04 1.91
N ASP A 203 -17.43 -25.01 2.13
CA ASP A 203 -16.29 -24.92 3.06
C ASP A 203 -14.99 -25.38 2.40
N GLY A 204 -13.89 -25.41 3.15
CA GLY A 204 -12.60 -25.92 2.69
C GLY A 204 -11.87 -25.00 1.71
N PHE A 205 -12.08 -23.69 1.83
CA PHE A 205 -11.21 -22.67 1.24
C PHE A 205 -10.07 -22.36 2.21
N LYS A 206 -8.93 -21.89 1.70
CA LYS A 206 -7.83 -21.46 2.54
C LYS A 206 -8.08 -20.06 3.10
N VAL A 207 -8.26 -19.08 2.21
CA VAL A 207 -8.65 -17.70 2.57
C VAL A 207 -9.58 -17.16 1.48
N PRO A 208 -10.91 -17.34 1.59
CA PRO A 208 -11.84 -16.81 0.61
C PRO A 208 -12.10 -15.32 0.87
N ALA A 209 -11.99 -14.48 -0.17
CA ALA A 209 -12.02 -13.02 0.00
C ALA A 209 -13.27 -12.34 -0.56
N ALA A 210 -13.75 -12.78 -1.72
CA ALA A 210 -14.97 -12.24 -2.31
C ALA A 210 -15.76 -13.29 -3.11
N VAL A 211 -17.06 -13.00 -3.30
CA VAL A 211 -17.93 -13.75 -4.20
C VAL A 211 -18.80 -12.85 -5.08
N ASN A 212 -19.09 -13.33 -6.30
CA ASN A 212 -20.06 -12.71 -7.20
C ASN A 212 -20.87 -13.75 -7.97
N PHE A 213 -22.05 -13.35 -8.45
CA PHE A 213 -22.89 -14.17 -9.32
C PHE A 213 -22.74 -13.76 -10.78
N ASP A 214 -22.65 -14.75 -11.67
CA ASP A 214 -22.84 -14.52 -13.10
C ASP A 214 -24.33 -14.51 -13.49
N SER A 215 -24.63 -14.14 -14.74
CA SER A 215 -26.00 -14.08 -15.27
C SER A 215 -26.73 -15.44 -15.28
N LYS A 216 -25.99 -16.55 -15.16
CA LYS A 216 -26.49 -17.93 -15.13
C LYS A 216 -26.74 -18.42 -13.71
N GLY A 217 -26.43 -17.60 -12.70
CA GLY A 217 -26.59 -17.93 -11.28
C GLY A 217 -25.50 -18.83 -10.71
N ASN A 218 -24.34 -18.94 -11.38
CA ASN A 218 -23.18 -19.59 -10.77
C ASN A 218 -22.54 -18.64 -9.75
N LEU A 219 -22.11 -19.19 -8.62
CA LEU A 219 -21.38 -18.45 -7.60
C LEU A 219 -19.88 -18.56 -7.87
N TRP A 220 -19.21 -17.43 -8.02
CA TRP A 220 -17.76 -17.34 -8.22
C TRP A 220 -17.10 -16.89 -6.94
N VAL A 221 -15.98 -17.50 -6.57
CA VAL A 221 -15.27 -17.26 -5.31
C VAL A 221 -13.79 -17.10 -5.62
N VAL A 222 -13.15 -16.08 -5.04
CA VAL A 222 -11.69 -15.96 -5.05
C VAL A 222 -11.11 -16.50 -3.74
N ASP A 223 -10.17 -17.45 -3.85
CA ASP A 223 -9.34 -17.92 -2.74
C ASP A 223 -7.99 -17.22 -2.81
N THR A 224 -7.81 -16.22 -1.95
CA THR A 224 -6.63 -15.35 -1.87
C THR A 224 -5.36 -16.13 -1.66
N ALA A 225 -5.38 -17.10 -0.75
CA ALA A 225 -4.16 -17.80 -0.34
C ALA A 225 -3.73 -18.85 -1.35
N MET A 226 -4.70 -19.54 -1.95
CA MET A 226 -4.45 -20.51 -3.00
C MET A 226 -4.24 -19.85 -4.37
N GLY A 227 -4.63 -18.59 -4.55
CA GLY A 227 -4.63 -17.90 -5.84
C GLY A 227 -5.62 -18.53 -6.82
N GLN A 228 -6.83 -18.90 -6.37
CA GLN A 228 -7.77 -19.65 -7.19
C GLN A 228 -9.05 -18.87 -7.46
N LEU A 229 -9.53 -18.94 -8.70
CA LEU A 229 -10.91 -18.60 -9.03
C LEU A 229 -11.72 -19.90 -9.08
N VAL A 230 -12.70 -20.00 -8.19
CA VAL A 230 -13.49 -21.21 -7.95
C VAL A 230 -14.95 -20.95 -8.29
N ARG A 231 -15.55 -21.83 -9.10
CA ARG A 231 -16.99 -21.86 -9.31
C ARG A 231 -17.64 -22.80 -8.31
N VAL A 232 -18.68 -22.33 -7.64
CA VAL A 232 -19.44 -23.04 -6.61
C VAL A 232 -20.90 -23.17 -7.05
N ASP A 233 -21.46 -24.36 -6.91
CA ASP A 233 -22.90 -24.56 -6.99
C ASP A 233 -23.54 -24.10 -5.66
N PRO A 234 -24.38 -23.04 -5.66
CA PRO A 234 -24.94 -22.49 -4.42
C PRO A 234 -25.97 -23.41 -3.73
N LYS A 235 -26.45 -24.46 -4.42
CA LYS A 235 -27.40 -25.43 -3.85
C LYS A 235 -26.70 -26.62 -3.21
N THR A 236 -25.63 -27.10 -3.85
CA THR A 236 -24.95 -28.34 -3.44
C THR A 236 -23.62 -28.09 -2.74
N GLY A 237 -23.05 -26.89 -2.85
CA GLY A 237 -21.71 -26.57 -2.37
C GLY A 237 -20.58 -27.16 -3.22
N ALA A 238 -20.90 -27.81 -4.35
CA ALA A 238 -19.89 -28.43 -5.22
C ALA A 238 -18.96 -27.37 -5.81
N LYS A 239 -17.64 -27.58 -5.68
CA LYS A 239 -16.59 -26.63 -6.10
C LYS A 239 -15.86 -27.13 -7.34
N LYS A 240 -15.55 -26.22 -8.26
CA LYS A 240 -14.65 -26.44 -9.41
C LYS A 240 -13.67 -25.28 -9.50
N VAL A 241 -12.37 -25.56 -9.38
CA VAL A 241 -11.33 -24.57 -9.72
C VAL A 241 -11.37 -24.33 -11.22
N VAL A 242 -11.57 -23.08 -11.63
CA VAL A 242 -11.65 -22.68 -13.04
C VAL A 242 -10.34 -22.08 -13.51
N ALA A 243 -9.70 -21.24 -12.69
CA ALA A 243 -8.39 -20.67 -13.00
C ALA A 243 -7.46 -20.73 -11.79
N GLN A 244 -6.18 -20.99 -12.09
CA GLN A 244 -5.07 -20.82 -11.15
C GLN A 244 -4.38 -19.50 -11.48
N LEU A 245 -4.55 -18.54 -10.58
CA LEU A 245 -3.92 -17.22 -10.60
C LEU A 245 -2.76 -17.21 -9.58
N LYS A 246 -2.11 -16.05 -9.46
CA LYS A 246 -1.20 -15.83 -8.33
C LYS A 246 -2.01 -15.55 -7.04
N PRO A 247 -1.49 -15.89 -5.85
CA PRO A 247 -2.12 -15.56 -4.55
C PRO A 247 -2.36 -14.05 -4.33
N SER A 248 -2.67 -13.63 -3.11
CA SER A 248 -2.89 -12.20 -2.80
C SER A 248 -4.04 -11.57 -3.61
N LEU A 249 -4.98 -12.40 -4.07
CA LEU A 249 -6.23 -11.94 -4.66
C LEU A 249 -7.05 -11.22 -3.61
N ASP A 250 -7.84 -10.23 -4.01
CA ASP A 250 -8.67 -9.48 -3.05
C ASP A 250 -10.15 -9.58 -3.41
N ASN A 251 -10.52 -9.17 -4.62
CA ASN A 251 -11.91 -9.10 -5.03
C ASN A 251 -12.10 -9.56 -6.48
N LEU A 252 -13.36 -9.73 -6.89
CA LEU A 252 -13.77 -9.92 -8.26
C LEU A 252 -14.96 -9.00 -8.64
N ALA A 253 -15.15 -8.79 -9.94
CA ALA A 253 -16.36 -8.19 -10.49
C ALA A 253 -16.71 -8.88 -11.80
N ILE A 254 -17.99 -8.97 -12.13
CA ILE A 254 -18.49 -9.66 -13.33
C ILE A 254 -19.27 -8.65 -14.18
N ASP A 255 -18.93 -8.56 -15.47
CA ASP A 255 -19.65 -7.68 -16.40
C ASP A 255 -20.90 -8.33 -17.01
N ASP A 256 -21.64 -7.56 -17.81
CA ASP A 256 -22.89 -7.98 -18.45
C ASP A 256 -22.73 -9.12 -19.48
N LYS A 257 -21.48 -9.50 -19.79
CA LYS A 257 -21.10 -10.60 -20.69
C LYS A 257 -20.51 -11.79 -19.93
N ASP A 258 -20.68 -11.83 -18.61
CA ASP A 258 -20.09 -12.81 -17.69
C ASP A 258 -18.55 -12.83 -17.72
N GLN A 259 -17.88 -11.75 -18.16
CA GLN A 259 -16.41 -11.68 -18.04
C GLN A 259 -16.04 -11.36 -16.60
N ILE A 260 -15.11 -12.14 -16.04
CA ILE A 260 -14.70 -12.01 -14.64
C ILE A 260 -13.43 -11.17 -14.56
N PHE A 261 -13.42 -10.16 -13.71
CA PHE A 261 -12.25 -9.36 -13.37
C PHE A 261 -11.84 -9.68 -11.96
N VAL A 262 -10.55 -9.88 -11.72
CA VAL A 262 -10.00 -10.23 -10.40
C VAL A 262 -8.87 -9.27 -10.07
N SER A 263 -8.91 -8.67 -8.89
CA SER A 263 -7.84 -7.81 -8.36
C SER A 263 -6.80 -8.63 -7.61
N ASN A 264 -5.55 -8.17 -7.65
CA ASN A 264 -4.44 -8.76 -6.92
C ASN A 264 -3.60 -7.63 -6.31
N MET A 265 -3.56 -7.58 -4.98
CA MET A 265 -2.92 -6.50 -4.23
C MET A 265 -1.42 -6.44 -4.50
N ALA A 266 -0.74 -7.59 -4.53
CA ALA A 266 0.70 -7.68 -4.66
C ALA A 266 1.19 -7.38 -6.09
N ASP A 267 0.46 -7.81 -7.12
CA ASP A 267 0.73 -7.41 -8.51
C ASP A 267 0.22 -5.99 -8.82
N ASN A 268 -0.49 -5.38 -7.87
CA ASN A 268 -1.14 -4.09 -8.00
C ASN A 268 -1.91 -3.95 -9.31
N GLY A 269 -2.69 -4.98 -9.61
CA GLY A 269 -3.17 -5.23 -10.95
C GLY A 269 -4.51 -5.95 -10.99
N ILE A 270 -5.09 -5.93 -12.19
CA ILE A 270 -6.39 -6.54 -12.48
C ILE A 270 -6.23 -7.48 -13.66
N GLN A 271 -6.78 -8.69 -13.54
CA GLN A 271 -6.81 -9.71 -14.57
C GLN A 271 -8.24 -9.96 -15.01
N GLN A 272 -8.44 -10.14 -16.31
CA GLN A 272 -9.68 -10.66 -16.87
C GLN A 272 -9.57 -12.17 -17.03
N VAL A 273 -10.55 -12.94 -16.57
CA VAL A 273 -10.61 -14.39 -16.65
C VAL A 273 -11.83 -14.81 -17.48
N ASP A 274 -11.60 -15.68 -18.45
CA ASP A 274 -12.65 -16.34 -19.20
C ASP A 274 -13.31 -17.44 -18.33
N PRO A 275 -14.62 -17.37 -18.07
CA PRO A 275 -15.30 -18.27 -17.13
C PRO A 275 -15.43 -19.72 -17.65
N GLU A 276 -15.27 -19.96 -18.94
CA GLU A 276 -15.42 -21.30 -19.52
C GLU A 276 -14.10 -22.05 -19.56
N THR A 277 -13.04 -21.35 -19.97
CA THR A 277 -11.71 -21.90 -20.20
C THR A 277 -10.74 -21.68 -19.03
N GLY A 278 -10.99 -20.69 -18.18
CA GLY A 278 -10.07 -20.25 -17.13
C GLY A 278 -8.88 -19.45 -17.64
N ALA A 279 -8.83 -19.11 -18.93
CA ALA A 279 -7.75 -18.32 -19.50
C ALA A 279 -7.75 -16.90 -18.89
N ALA A 280 -6.61 -16.51 -18.32
CA ALA A 280 -6.43 -15.19 -17.71
C ALA A 280 -5.62 -14.26 -18.63
N LYS A 281 -6.09 -13.01 -18.74
CA LYS A 281 -5.42 -11.91 -19.46
C LYS A 281 -5.16 -10.76 -18.49
N GLN A 282 -3.93 -10.29 -18.42
CA GLN A 282 -3.62 -9.08 -17.66
C GLN A 282 -4.25 -7.85 -18.31
N ILE A 283 -4.97 -7.04 -17.52
CA ILE A 283 -5.50 -5.74 -17.96
C ILE A 283 -4.53 -4.63 -17.59
N ILE A 284 -4.13 -4.58 -16.33
CA ILE A 284 -3.21 -3.59 -15.78
C ILE A 284 -2.37 -4.26 -14.68
N ILE A 285 -1.10 -3.91 -14.57
CA ILE A 285 -0.16 -4.52 -13.61
C ILE A 285 0.92 -3.54 -13.19
N GLY A 286 1.34 -3.62 -11.92
CA GLY A 286 2.51 -2.95 -11.38
C GLY A 286 3.67 -3.91 -11.14
N LYS A 287 4.91 -3.39 -11.22
CA LYS A 287 6.08 -4.13 -10.70
C LYS A 287 6.19 -4.06 -9.18
N LEU A 288 5.64 -3.01 -8.59
CA LEU A 288 5.55 -2.72 -7.17
C LEU A 288 4.13 -2.25 -6.86
N ALA A 289 3.64 -2.55 -5.66
CA ALA A 289 2.30 -2.18 -5.25
C ALA A 289 2.25 -0.91 -4.41
N LEU A 290 3.14 -0.84 -3.42
CA LEU A 290 3.27 0.24 -2.47
C LEU A 290 4.64 0.15 -1.76
N PRO A 291 5.74 0.53 -2.43
CA PRO A 291 7.09 0.42 -1.89
C PRO A 291 7.33 1.46 -0.79
N GLY A 292 7.56 0.99 0.44
CA GLY A 292 7.99 1.79 1.58
C GLY A 292 9.51 1.79 1.76
N GLY A 293 9.96 1.58 3.00
CA GLY A 293 11.38 1.59 3.34
C GLY A 293 12.20 0.56 2.53
N ILE A 294 13.45 0.92 2.24
CA ILE A 294 14.36 0.11 1.44
C ILE A 294 15.70 -0.07 2.16
N ALA A 295 16.33 -1.21 1.93
CA ALA A 295 17.71 -1.47 2.30
C ALA A 295 18.54 -1.77 1.05
N VAL A 296 19.82 -1.39 1.03
CA VAL A 296 20.73 -1.70 -0.07
C VAL A 296 21.90 -2.49 0.45
N VAL A 297 22.20 -3.61 -0.21
CA VAL A 297 23.42 -4.37 0.03
C VAL A 297 24.20 -4.49 -1.27
N SER A 298 25.52 -4.29 -1.20
CA SER A 298 26.42 -4.42 -2.33
C SER A 298 27.29 -5.67 -2.17
N ASP A 299 27.02 -6.70 -2.95
CA ASP A 299 27.82 -7.93 -2.98
C ASP A 299 28.74 -7.89 -4.21
N ALA A 300 30.06 -7.90 -3.99
CA ALA A 300 31.06 -7.80 -5.05
C ALA A 300 30.83 -6.62 -6.03
N GLY A 301 30.36 -5.47 -5.51
CA GLY A 301 30.07 -4.26 -6.29
C GLY A 301 28.71 -4.26 -7.00
N LYS A 302 27.90 -5.31 -6.84
CA LYS A 302 26.52 -5.37 -7.33
C LYS A 302 25.54 -4.96 -6.24
N ASP A 303 24.81 -3.88 -6.48
CA ASP A 303 23.76 -3.42 -5.58
C ASP A 303 22.48 -4.26 -5.75
N THR A 304 21.95 -4.74 -4.63
CA THR A 304 20.59 -5.29 -4.52
C THR A 304 19.81 -4.44 -3.54
N ILE A 305 18.64 -3.97 -3.99
CA ILE A 305 17.73 -3.14 -3.20
C ILE A 305 16.61 -4.04 -2.66
N TYR A 306 16.54 -4.19 -1.35
CA TYR A 306 15.47 -4.92 -0.67
C TYR A 306 14.36 -3.95 -0.31
N VAL A 307 13.14 -4.24 -0.73
CA VAL A 307 12.02 -3.31 -0.64
C VAL A 307 10.91 -3.95 0.19
N ALA A 308 10.48 -3.23 1.23
CA ALA A 308 9.22 -3.48 1.89
C ALA A 308 8.08 -2.91 1.02
N ASP A 309 7.52 -3.75 0.17
CA ASP A 309 6.36 -3.42 -0.66
C ASP A 309 5.13 -3.92 0.11
N VAL A 310 4.14 -3.10 0.47
CA VAL A 310 3.16 -3.46 1.53
C VAL A 310 2.49 -4.83 1.37
N PHE A 311 2.36 -5.32 0.13
CA PHE A 311 1.76 -6.62 -0.19
C PHE A 311 2.78 -7.70 -0.62
N ALA A 312 4.08 -7.41 -0.62
CA ALA A 312 5.16 -8.32 -0.96
C ALA A 312 6.53 -7.93 -0.39
N TYR A 313 7.40 -8.91 -0.18
CA TYR A 313 8.82 -8.62 -0.05
C TYR A 313 9.45 -8.68 -1.45
N ARG A 314 10.17 -7.63 -1.84
CA ARG A 314 10.81 -7.54 -3.17
C ARG A 314 12.32 -7.36 -3.06
N ALA A 315 13.02 -7.83 -4.09
CA ALA A 315 14.42 -7.46 -4.33
C ALA A 315 14.59 -6.92 -5.74
N VAL A 316 15.30 -5.80 -5.88
CA VAL A 316 15.52 -5.09 -7.14
C VAL A 316 17.01 -5.05 -7.45
N ASP A 317 17.35 -5.37 -8.68
CA ASP A 317 18.71 -5.21 -9.20
C ASP A 317 19.04 -3.72 -9.41
N GLY A 318 20.04 -3.19 -8.70
CA GLY A 318 20.37 -1.76 -8.69
C GLY A 318 20.92 -1.21 -10.02
N ALA A 319 21.30 -2.09 -10.96
CA ALA A 319 21.78 -1.70 -12.28
C ALA A 319 20.65 -1.70 -13.31
N THR A 320 19.78 -2.70 -13.28
CA THR A 320 18.78 -2.97 -14.34
C THR A 320 17.35 -2.61 -13.96
N GLY A 321 17.04 -2.52 -12.66
CA GLY A 321 15.67 -2.36 -12.17
C GLY A 321 14.81 -3.60 -12.34
N GLU A 322 15.41 -4.77 -12.59
CA GLU A 322 14.70 -6.05 -12.56
C GLU A 322 14.20 -6.34 -11.14
N VAL A 323 12.93 -6.72 -11.01
CA VAL A 323 12.26 -6.95 -9.73
C VAL A 323 12.01 -8.45 -9.56
N SER A 324 12.43 -8.98 -8.41
CA SER A 324 12.12 -10.32 -7.94
C SER A 324 11.22 -10.27 -6.71
N GLU A 325 10.48 -11.34 -6.45
CA GLU A 325 9.49 -11.47 -5.36
C GLU A 325 9.83 -12.69 -4.49
N PRO A 326 10.70 -12.54 -3.47
CA PRO A 326 11.00 -13.67 -2.60
C PRO A 326 9.81 -14.13 -1.74
N ALA A 327 8.89 -13.23 -1.38
CA ALA A 327 7.67 -13.57 -0.65
C ALA A 327 6.53 -12.60 -0.99
N ARG A 328 5.28 -13.06 -0.88
CA ARG A 328 4.10 -12.22 -1.09
C ARG A 328 2.99 -12.52 -0.08
N MET A 329 2.15 -11.52 0.20
CA MET A 329 1.13 -11.60 1.23
C MET A 329 0.11 -12.70 0.97
N HIS A 330 -0.35 -13.34 2.04
CA HIS A 330 -1.41 -14.35 2.08
C HIS A 330 -1.16 -15.63 1.29
N ALA A 331 -0.06 -15.78 0.53
CA ALA A 331 0.23 -17.01 -0.17
C ALA A 331 0.34 -18.20 0.80
N ASP A 332 -0.27 -19.34 0.46
CA ASP A 332 -0.21 -20.52 1.31
C ASP A 332 1.25 -20.97 1.53
N GLY A 333 1.60 -21.28 2.78
CA GLY A 333 2.96 -21.64 3.18
C GLY A 333 3.96 -20.48 3.25
N VAL A 334 3.55 -19.24 3.02
CA VAL A 334 4.39 -18.04 3.15
C VAL A 334 4.04 -17.29 4.43
N THR A 335 5.07 -16.92 5.19
CA THR A 335 4.93 -16.08 6.39
C THR A 335 5.44 -14.69 6.07
N LEU A 336 4.52 -13.73 5.91
CA LEU A 336 4.82 -12.32 5.70
C LEU A 336 3.68 -11.48 6.30
N GLU A 337 3.99 -10.39 6.98
CA GLU A 337 2.99 -9.47 7.54
C GLU A 337 3.27 -8.01 7.11
N TYR A 338 2.54 -7.56 6.09
CA TYR A 338 2.43 -6.17 5.61
C TYR A 338 3.68 -5.30 5.84
N PRO A 339 4.84 -5.65 5.27
CA PRO A 339 6.09 -4.95 5.55
C PRO A 339 6.06 -3.52 5.01
N MET A 340 6.57 -2.57 5.80
CA MET A 340 6.54 -1.14 5.46
C MET A 340 7.92 -0.47 5.51
N SER A 341 8.88 -1.04 6.23
CA SER A 341 10.28 -0.65 6.18
C SER A 341 11.20 -1.86 6.09
N ALA A 342 12.43 -1.64 5.62
CA ALA A 342 13.46 -2.65 5.48
C ALA A 342 14.84 -2.12 5.90
N THR A 343 15.57 -2.91 6.70
CA THR A 343 17.03 -2.82 6.82
C THR A 343 17.66 -4.16 6.42
N ALA A 344 18.96 -4.18 6.09
CA ALA A 344 19.63 -5.41 5.68
C ALA A 344 21.11 -5.41 6.05
N ASN A 345 21.67 -6.61 6.18
CA ASN A 345 23.10 -6.88 6.32
C ASN A 345 23.53 -7.99 5.35
N ALA A 346 24.72 -8.58 5.55
CA ALA A 346 25.25 -9.63 4.68
C ALA A 346 24.39 -10.91 4.61
N ASP A 347 23.58 -11.19 5.63
CA ASP A 347 22.90 -12.49 5.77
C ASP A 347 21.37 -12.40 5.82
N GLU A 348 20.82 -11.26 6.22
CA GLU A 348 19.39 -11.10 6.48
C GLU A 348 18.85 -9.72 6.08
N VAL A 349 17.52 -9.68 5.90
CA VAL A 349 16.72 -8.46 5.82
C VAL A 349 15.80 -8.43 7.03
N ILE A 350 15.67 -7.29 7.67
CA ILE A 350 14.69 -7.05 8.72
C ILE A 350 13.58 -6.20 8.13
N LEU A 351 12.34 -6.69 8.20
CA LEU A 351 11.15 -5.96 7.78
C LEU A 351 10.33 -5.55 9.01
N SER A 352 9.82 -4.32 9.00
CA SER A 352 8.95 -3.81 10.08
C SER A 352 7.57 -3.42 9.54
N SER A 353 6.53 -3.66 10.33
CA SER A 353 5.16 -3.23 10.02
C SER A 353 4.56 -2.49 11.21
N TRP A 354 4.38 -1.18 11.07
CA TRP A 354 3.68 -0.41 12.11
C TRP A 354 2.21 -0.83 12.20
N PHE A 355 1.64 -1.28 11.07
CA PHE A 355 0.24 -1.68 10.95
C PHE A 355 -0.05 -2.97 11.72
N THR A 356 0.79 -4.01 11.59
CA THR A 356 0.60 -5.26 12.34
C THR A 356 1.36 -5.34 13.65
N GLY A 357 2.19 -4.34 13.96
CA GLY A 357 2.98 -4.33 15.19
C GLY A 357 4.11 -5.36 15.16
N THR A 358 4.71 -5.61 13.99
CA THR A 358 5.67 -6.70 13.78
C THR A 358 7.06 -6.27 13.33
N VAL A 359 8.01 -7.13 13.67
CA VAL A 359 9.37 -7.15 13.12
C VAL A 359 9.68 -8.57 12.65
N GLN A 360 10.13 -8.71 11.40
CA GLN A 360 10.34 -9.97 10.70
C GLN A 360 11.79 -10.08 10.25
N VAL A 361 12.43 -11.20 10.54
CA VAL A 361 13.82 -11.50 10.12
C VAL A 361 13.76 -12.46 8.95
N ILE A 362 14.26 -12.03 7.80
CA ILE A 362 14.24 -12.75 6.54
C ILE A 362 15.64 -13.22 6.16
N ASP A 363 15.76 -14.47 5.74
CA ASP A 363 16.97 -15.02 5.14
C ASP A 363 17.19 -14.41 3.74
N ARG A 364 18.32 -13.72 3.50
CA ARG A 364 18.59 -13.09 2.20
C ARG A 364 18.76 -14.07 1.04
N LYS A 365 19.19 -15.31 1.32
CA LYS A 365 19.49 -16.32 0.29
C LYS A 365 18.23 -17.04 -0.17
N THR A 366 17.32 -17.32 0.76
CA THR A 366 16.11 -18.12 0.50
C THR A 366 14.84 -17.27 0.41
N GLY A 367 14.85 -16.06 0.97
CA GLY A 367 13.66 -15.21 1.07
C GLY A 367 12.68 -15.63 2.17
N ALA A 368 13.01 -16.65 2.95
CA ALA A 368 12.14 -17.19 3.99
C ALA A 368 12.22 -16.39 5.29
N THR A 369 11.07 -16.20 5.94
CA THR A 369 10.99 -15.64 7.30
C THR A 369 11.54 -16.66 8.30
N ARG A 370 12.61 -16.27 9.00
CA ARG A 370 13.27 -17.07 10.05
C ARG A 370 12.68 -16.79 11.44
N GLU A 371 12.31 -15.55 11.69
CA GLU A 371 11.77 -15.09 12.97
C GLU A 371 10.72 -14.00 12.72
N MET A 372 9.66 -14.01 13.51
CA MET A 372 8.62 -12.98 13.51
C MET A 372 8.27 -12.65 14.96
N MET A 373 8.34 -11.37 15.29
CA MET A 373 8.09 -10.84 16.63
C MET A 373 6.92 -9.86 16.57
N HIS A 374 6.01 -9.94 17.53
CA HIS A 374 4.78 -9.14 17.61
C HIS A 374 4.79 -8.17 18.81
N ASP A 375 3.64 -7.60 19.13
CA ASP A 375 3.35 -6.75 20.30
C ASP A 375 4.02 -5.38 20.35
N PHE A 376 4.75 -4.99 19.30
CA PHE A 376 5.31 -3.65 19.18
C PHE A 376 4.23 -2.59 18.96
N LYS A 377 4.49 -1.37 19.43
CA LYS A 377 3.58 -0.22 19.34
C LYS A 377 3.96 0.66 18.15
N ALA A 378 3.42 0.29 16.98
CA ALA A 378 3.69 0.93 15.70
C ALA A 378 5.21 0.99 15.38
N PRO A 379 5.90 -0.16 15.27
CA PRO A 379 7.32 -0.20 14.92
C PRO A 379 7.53 0.32 13.50
N HIS A 380 8.37 1.34 13.33
CA HIS A 380 8.61 1.91 11.99
C HIS A 380 9.81 1.26 11.31
N ASP A 381 10.87 0.99 12.05
CA ASP A 381 12.11 0.43 11.52
C ASP A 381 12.86 -0.35 12.59
N ALA A 382 13.70 -1.28 12.14
CA ALA A 382 14.46 -2.15 13.02
C ALA A 382 15.80 -2.53 12.41
N ILE A 383 16.85 -2.63 13.23
CA ILE A 383 18.22 -2.92 12.78
C ILE A 383 18.93 -3.94 13.67
N ARG A 384 19.64 -4.88 13.05
CA ARG A 384 20.50 -5.86 13.74
C ARG A 384 21.79 -5.22 14.23
N LEU A 385 22.12 -5.44 15.48
CA LEU A 385 23.39 -5.08 16.08
C LEU A 385 24.42 -6.22 15.98
N ALA A 386 25.70 -5.87 16.14
CA ALA A 386 26.81 -6.82 16.06
C ALA A 386 26.76 -7.94 17.12
N ASP A 387 26.06 -7.73 18.23
CA ASP A 387 25.88 -8.74 19.29
C ASP A 387 24.68 -9.66 19.03
N GLY A 388 23.99 -9.51 17.90
CA GLY A 388 22.82 -10.30 17.51
C GLY A 388 21.47 -9.73 17.99
N SER A 389 21.46 -8.75 18.90
CA SER A 389 20.22 -8.09 19.31
C SER A 389 19.67 -7.19 18.19
N ILE A 390 18.37 -6.88 18.25
CA ILE A 390 17.70 -5.97 17.30
C ILE A 390 17.30 -4.71 18.06
N LEU A 391 17.59 -3.54 17.50
CA LEU A 391 16.96 -2.29 17.92
C LEU A 391 15.73 -2.04 17.06
N VAL A 392 14.61 -1.71 17.71
CA VAL A 392 13.33 -1.40 17.07
C VAL A 392 12.92 -0.01 17.52
N ASN A 393 12.64 0.90 16.60
CA ASN A 393 12.01 2.17 16.96
C ASN A 393 10.49 2.01 16.97
N GLU A 394 9.84 2.60 17.96
CA GLU A 394 8.39 2.50 18.14
C GLU A 394 7.81 3.92 18.18
N LEU A 395 6.95 4.21 17.21
CA LEU A 395 6.29 5.51 17.16
C LEU A 395 5.27 5.64 18.31
N GLY A 396 4.55 4.57 18.63
CA GLY A 396 3.48 4.59 19.63
C GLY A 396 3.97 4.82 21.06
N THR A 397 5.17 4.34 21.38
CA THR A 397 5.82 4.47 22.70
C THR A 397 6.95 5.50 22.72
N LYS A 398 7.22 6.16 21.60
CA LYS A 398 8.28 7.17 21.46
C LYS A 398 9.67 6.64 21.82
N SER A 399 9.91 5.35 21.58
CA SER A 399 11.07 4.65 22.11
C SER A 399 11.95 3.99 21.08
N LEU A 400 13.18 3.72 21.50
CA LEU A 400 14.05 2.72 20.89
C LEU A 400 14.14 1.54 21.86
N VAL A 401 13.75 0.37 21.41
CA VAL A 401 13.71 -0.86 22.22
C VAL A 401 14.75 -1.83 21.68
N ARG A 402 15.61 -2.30 22.57
CA ARG A 402 16.53 -3.40 22.30
C ARG A 402 15.85 -4.72 22.60
N VAL A 403 15.90 -5.62 21.63
CA VAL A 403 15.21 -6.90 21.63
C VAL A 403 16.23 -8.02 21.48
N SER A 404 16.14 -9.02 22.33
CA SER A 404 16.99 -10.21 22.31
C SER A 404 16.25 -11.42 22.89
N GLY A 405 16.97 -12.54 22.98
CA GLY A 405 16.41 -13.80 23.42
C GLY A 405 15.53 -14.47 22.37
N GLU A 406 15.10 -15.68 22.65
CA GLU A 406 14.20 -16.45 21.79
C GLU A 406 12.89 -15.70 21.53
N HIS A 407 12.57 -15.48 20.25
CA HIS A 407 11.38 -14.74 19.79
C HIS A 407 11.27 -13.31 20.33
N GLY A 408 12.40 -12.68 20.67
CA GLY A 408 12.43 -11.29 21.15
C GLY A 408 11.74 -11.07 22.49
N LYS A 409 11.74 -12.09 23.38
CA LYS A 409 11.13 -12.01 24.71
C LYS A 409 11.83 -11.04 25.66
N ASP A 410 13.12 -10.81 25.47
CA ASP A 410 13.89 -9.88 26.30
C ASP A 410 13.85 -8.50 25.64
N ARG A 411 13.05 -7.59 26.21
CA ARG A 411 12.85 -6.22 25.70
C ARG A 411 13.34 -5.19 26.71
N ASN A 412 14.28 -4.36 26.29
CA ASN A 412 14.84 -3.28 27.10
C ASN A 412 14.65 -1.94 26.37
N VAL A 413 13.98 -0.99 27.02
CA VAL A 413 13.82 0.37 26.48
C VAL A 413 15.14 1.12 26.66
N VAL A 414 15.77 1.48 25.55
CA VAL A 414 17.04 2.23 25.52
C VAL A 414 16.78 3.72 25.73
N ILE A 415 15.73 4.26 25.11
CA ILE A 415 15.26 5.63 25.27
C ILE A 415 13.76 5.69 24.99
N ALA A 416 13.03 6.63 25.60
CA ALA A 416 11.57 6.82 25.44
C ALA A 416 11.17 8.30 25.28
N THR A 417 11.95 9.07 24.51
CA THR A 417 11.78 10.52 24.30
C THR A 417 11.98 10.93 22.84
N LEU A 418 11.72 10.01 21.92
CA LEU A 418 11.80 10.25 20.48
C LEU A 418 10.49 10.84 19.95
N GLU A 419 10.57 11.84 19.08
CA GLU A 419 9.37 12.51 18.53
C GLU A 419 9.15 12.12 17.05
N GLY A 420 8.28 11.13 16.84
CA GLY A 420 8.01 10.55 15.52
C GLY A 420 9.21 9.80 14.94
N PRO A 421 9.78 8.80 15.63
CA PRO A 421 10.89 8.02 15.09
C PRO A 421 10.45 7.22 13.86
N VAL A 422 11.18 7.35 12.74
CA VAL A 422 10.85 6.64 11.47
C VAL A 422 11.97 5.70 11.04
N GLY A 423 13.09 6.22 10.53
CA GLY A 423 14.18 5.41 9.98
C GLY A 423 15.34 5.23 10.96
N LEU A 424 16.08 4.12 10.81
CA LEU A 424 17.28 3.79 11.57
C LEU A 424 18.48 3.54 10.64
N ALA A 425 19.64 4.08 11.00
CA ALA A 425 20.92 3.73 10.37
C ALA A 425 21.99 3.41 11.42
N GLY A 426 22.71 2.31 11.23
CA GLY A 426 23.78 1.88 12.13
C GLY A 426 24.99 2.83 12.10
N GLY A 427 25.49 3.19 13.27
CA GLY A 427 26.73 3.92 13.45
C GLY A 427 27.97 3.01 13.50
N PRO A 428 29.18 3.58 13.40
CA PRO A 428 30.43 2.82 13.37
C PRO A 428 30.80 2.15 14.70
N SER A 429 30.23 2.57 15.83
CA SER A 429 30.60 2.09 17.19
C SER A 429 29.41 1.46 17.93
N GLY A 430 28.37 1.04 17.21
CA GLY A 430 27.16 0.43 17.79
C GLY A 430 26.10 1.42 18.25
N GLU A 431 26.32 2.73 18.07
CA GLU A 431 25.24 3.72 18.13
C GLU A 431 24.30 3.59 16.92
N VAL A 432 23.14 4.25 16.98
CA VAL A 432 22.25 4.40 15.82
C VAL A 432 21.93 5.86 15.55
N TYR A 433 21.72 6.18 14.28
CA TYR A 433 21.08 7.41 13.84
C TYR A 433 19.58 7.15 13.63
N VAL A 434 18.76 8.08 14.09
CA VAL A 434 17.30 8.01 14.06
C VAL A 434 16.76 9.27 13.42
N THR A 435 15.86 9.15 12.45
CA THR A 435 15.06 10.30 11.99
C THR A 435 13.86 10.49 12.91
N GLU A 436 13.69 11.70 13.44
CA GLU A 436 12.55 12.11 14.26
C GLU A 436 11.66 13.04 13.40
N ALA A 437 10.74 12.44 12.65
CA ALA A 437 9.96 13.11 11.61
C ALA A 437 9.17 14.30 12.14
N PHE A 438 8.56 14.15 13.32
CA PHE A 438 7.70 15.18 13.91
C PHE A 438 8.49 16.32 14.55
N ALA A 439 9.71 16.05 15.00
CA ALA A 439 10.61 17.09 15.52
C ALA A 439 11.47 17.74 14.41
N GLY A 440 11.54 17.16 13.21
CA GLY A 440 12.39 17.66 12.14
C GLY A 440 13.88 17.47 12.43
N LEU A 441 14.25 16.36 13.08
CA LEU A 441 15.62 16.08 13.54
C LEU A 441 16.19 14.80 12.93
N VAL A 442 17.52 14.76 12.89
CA VAL A 442 18.29 13.51 12.94
C VAL A 442 19.01 13.47 14.27
N SER A 443 18.84 12.39 15.01
CA SER A 443 19.44 12.18 16.33
C SER A 443 20.37 10.97 16.31
N LYS A 444 21.45 11.02 17.08
CA LYS A 444 22.31 9.89 17.40
C LYS A 444 21.96 9.40 18.80
N VAL A 445 21.74 8.09 18.95
CA VAL A 445 21.47 7.42 20.22
C VAL A 445 22.53 6.36 20.46
N ASP A 446 23.25 6.45 21.57
CA ASP A 446 24.25 5.45 21.95
C ASP A 446 23.66 4.27 22.73
N GLY A 447 24.49 3.26 23.05
CA GLY A 447 24.06 2.07 23.78
C GLY A 447 23.62 2.32 25.22
N THR A 448 23.84 3.51 25.77
CA THR A 448 23.36 3.93 27.11
C THR A 448 22.01 4.66 27.04
N GLY A 449 21.54 4.98 25.83
CA GLY A 449 20.34 5.79 25.62
C GLY A 449 20.61 7.29 25.58
N GLN A 450 21.88 7.73 25.56
CA GLN A 450 22.18 9.14 25.42
C GLN A 450 21.84 9.62 24.00
N LYS A 451 20.93 10.61 23.90
CA LYS A 451 20.54 11.25 22.65
C LYS A 451 21.34 12.53 22.40
N THR A 452 21.93 12.63 21.21
CA THR A 452 22.57 13.85 20.68
C THR A 452 21.92 14.25 19.37
N VAL A 453 21.50 15.51 19.23
CA VAL A 453 20.96 16.04 17.97
C VAL A 453 22.11 16.24 16.98
N VAL A 454 21.99 15.62 15.81
CA VAL A 454 22.98 15.71 14.71
C VAL A 454 22.60 16.80 13.72
N ALA A 455 21.33 16.84 13.32
CA ALA A 455 20.79 17.85 12.43
C ALA A 455 19.37 18.24 12.86
N LYS A 456 18.95 19.44 12.47
CA LYS A 456 17.67 20.04 12.85
C LYS A 456 17.06 20.80 11.67
N ASP A 457 15.86 21.32 11.89
CA ASP A 457 15.11 22.15 10.95
C ASP A 457 14.70 21.42 9.65
N LEU A 458 14.71 20.08 9.67
CA LEU A 458 14.23 19.23 8.59
C LEU A 458 12.69 19.17 8.57
N LYS A 459 12.10 18.85 7.42
CA LYS A 459 10.65 18.73 7.20
C LYS A 459 10.27 17.27 6.99
N MET A 460 9.78 16.64 8.05
CA MET A 460 9.40 15.22 8.04
C MET A 460 10.52 14.33 7.48
N PRO A 461 11.71 14.27 8.11
CA PRO A 461 12.73 13.31 7.73
C PRO A 461 12.25 11.87 8.00
N GLU A 462 12.36 10.99 7.01
CA GLU A 462 11.93 9.59 7.08
C GLU A 462 13.10 8.63 6.83
N GLY A 463 13.26 8.09 5.62
CA GLY A 463 14.33 7.15 5.30
C GLY A 463 15.72 7.74 5.52
N ILE A 464 16.63 6.93 6.06
CA ILE A 464 18.01 7.29 6.37
C ILE A 464 18.96 6.15 6.01
N ALA A 465 20.08 6.49 5.39
CA ALA A 465 21.17 5.55 5.13
C ALA A 465 22.53 6.19 5.40
N ARG A 466 23.50 5.39 5.81
CA ARG A 466 24.88 5.84 6.01
C ARG A 466 25.73 5.49 4.78
N ALA A 467 26.30 6.49 4.13
CA ALA A 467 27.25 6.32 3.04
C ALA A 467 28.61 5.80 3.55
N SER A 468 29.43 5.26 2.64
CA SER A 468 30.74 4.69 2.97
C SER A 468 31.74 5.71 3.54
N ASP A 469 31.56 6.99 3.23
CA ASP A 469 32.35 8.10 3.80
C ASP A 469 31.85 8.54 5.19
N GLY A 470 30.80 7.89 5.70
CA GLY A 470 30.22 8.14 7.01
C GLY A 470 29.12 9.20 7.03
N LYS A 471 28.84 9.88 5.92
CA LYS A 471 27.73 10.83 5.84
C LYS A 471 26.38 10.13 5.85
N LEU A 472 25.34 10.87 6.22
CA LEU A 472 23.97 10.37 6.25
C LEU A 472 23.21 10.91 5.04
N ILE A 473 22.49 10.04 4.35
CA ILE A 473 21.57 10.41 3.28
C ILE A 473 20.15 10.25 3.81
N VAL A 474 19.35 11.31 3.74
CA VAL A 474 18.02 11.37 4.35
C VAL A 474 16.98 11.80 3.34
N ALA A 475 15.83 11.10 3.31
CA ALA A 475 14.63 11.56 2.63
C ALA A 475 13.87 12.53 3.53
N GLU A 476 13.71 13.76 3.08
CA GLU A 476 12.96 14.81 3.76
C GLU A 476 11.64 14.99 3.01
N VAL A 477 10.64 14.15 3.33
CA VAL A 477 9.42 14.03 2.52
C VAL A 477 8.55 15.29 2.57
N GLY A 478 8.58 16.02 3.69
CA GLY A 478 7.89 17.30 3.83
C GLY A 478 8.48 18.41 2.95
N ALA A 479 9.75 18.29 2.57
CA ALA A 479 10.42 19.18 1.61
C ALA A 479 10.60 18.53 0.22
N LYS A 480 10.15 17.27 0.04
CA LYS A 480 10.25 16.50 -1.20
C LYS A 480 11.66 16.47 -1.80
N ARG A 481 12.65 16.17 -0.96
CA ARG A 481 14.07 16.15 -1.34
C ARG A 481 14.86 15.06 -0.64
N ILE A 482 16.04 14.77 -1.20
CA ILE A 482 17.08 13.97 -0.57
C ILE A 482 18.21 14.91 -0.15
N VAL A 483 18.66 14.79 1.10
CA VAL A 483 19.76 15.58 1.68
C VAL A 483 20.90 14.70 2.15
N GLU A 484 22.11 15.25 2.08
CA GLU A 484 23.32 14.75 2.72
C GLU A 484 23.54 15.49 4.04
N ILE A 485 23.90 14.77 5.09
CA ILE A 485 24.20 15.32 6.42
C ILE A 485 25.57 14.83 6.86
N ASP A 486 26.45 15.75 7.23
CA ASP A 486 27.71 15.42 7.89
C ASP A 486 27.46 15.26 9.40
N PRO A 487 27.58 14.04 9.95
CA PRO A 487 27.25 13.80 11.35
C PRO A 487 28.25 14.42 12.34
N GLN A 488 29.40 14.93 11.88
CA GLN A 488 30.41 15.54 12.76
C GLN A 488 30.10 16.99 13.10
N ASN A 489 29.47 17.72 12.19
CA ASN A 489 29.21 19.16 12.33
C ASN A 489 27.74 19.54 12.08
N GLY A 490 26.90 18.60 11.64
CA GLY A 490 25.48 18.82 11.39
C GLY A 490 25.16 19.58 10.10
N ASN A 491 26.15 19.77 9.20
CA ASN A 491 25.93 20.46 7.94
C ASN A 491 24.99 19.65 7.05
N VAL A 492 23.93 20.30 6.57
CA VAL A 492 22.93 19.72 5.66
C VAL A 492 23.12 20.29 4.25
N ARG A 493 23.20 19.42 3.25
CA ARG A 493 23.31 19.78 1.83
C ARG A 493 22.26 19.04 1.01
N GLU A 494 21.50 19.77 0.20
CA GLU A 494 20.56 19.14 -0.73
C GLU A 494 21.29 18.43 -1.88
N ILE A 495 20.85 17.19 -2.18
CA ILE A 495 21.35 16.38 -3.30
C ILE A 495 20.41 16.52 -4.50
N ALA A 496 19.10 16.36 -4.24
CA ALA A 496 18.06 16.44 -5.25
C ALA A 496 16.74 16.87 -4.59
N GLY A 497 16.02 17.79 -5.24
CA GLY A 497 14.71 18.28 -4.80
C GLY A 497 13.62 18.04 -5.85
N ASN A 498 12.38 18.40 -5.51
CA ASN A 498 11.17 18.18 -6.32
C ASN A 498 10.91 16.70 -6.65
N LEU A 499 11.13 15.83 -5.66
CA LEU A 499 11.00 14.39 -5.81
C LEU A 499 9.55 13.93 -5.56
N PRO A 500 9.09 12.84 -6.22
CA PRO A 500 7.76 12.29 -6.01
C PRO A 500 7.75 11.39 -4.76
N ILE A 501 7.86 12.02 -3.58
CA ILE A 501 7.85 11.33 -2.28
C ILE A 501 6.88 11.99 -1.29
N GLY A 502 6.48 11.26 -0.25
CA GLY A 502 5.62 11.75 0.83
C GLY A 502 4.14 11.53 0.55
N LEU A 503 3.74 10.28 0.40
CA LEU A 503 2.34 9.86 0.32
C LEU A 503 1.66 10.16 1.66
N ALA A 504 0.68 11.07 1.63
CA ALA A 504 -0.07 11.42 2.82
C ALA A 504 -0.90 10.23 3.31
N GLY A 505 -0.90 10.01 4.63
CA GLY A 505 -1.81 9.07 5.28
C GLY A 505 -3.27 9.50 5.19
N ALA A 506 -4.16 8.53 5.39
CA ALA A 506 -5.59 8.80 5.52
C ALA A 506 -5.90 9.70 6.75
N PRO A 507 -6.98 10.49 6.73
CA PRO A 507 -7.39 11.29 7.88
C PRO A 507 -7.55 10.42 9.13
N GLY A 508 -6.94 10.85 10.24
CA GLY A 508 -6.92 10.09 11.50
C GLY A 508 -5.87 8.97 11.58
N GLY A 509 -5.18 8.67 10.47
CA GLY A 509 -4.04 7.76 10.43
C GLY A 509 -2.71 8.42 10.79
N LEU A 510 -1.61 7.65 10.72
CA LEU A 510 -0.26 8.17 10.95
C LEU A 510 0.20 9.02 9.76
N PRO A 511 0.77 10.23 10.00
CA PRO A 511 1.34 11.05 8.92
C PRO A 511 2.46 10.35 8.14
N THR A 512 3.21 9.46 8.80
CA THR A 512 4.32 8.65 8.26
C THR A 512 3.86 7.38 7.54
N ASN A 513 2.57 7.31 7.19
CA ASN A 513 1.83 6.22 6.53
C ASN A 513 2.69 5.12 5.89
N ILE A 514 3.24 5.37 4.70
CA ILE A 514 4.20 4.48 4.03
C ILE A 514 5.55 5.22 4.03
N PRO A 515 6.56 4.80 4.81
CA PRO A 515 7.81 5.54 4.89
C PRO A 515 8.55 5.53 3.55
N THR A 516 8.98 6.70 3.08
CA THR A 516 9.94 6.78 1.98
C THR A 516 11.28 6.22 2.43
N GLY A 517 11.77 5.21 1.72
CA GLY A 517 13.06 4.55 1.97
C GLY A 517 14.23 5.21 1.26
N VAL A 518 15.41 5.14 1.86
CA VAL A 518 16.68 5.55 1.25
C VAL A 518 17.73 4.49 1.50
N GLY A 519 18.54 4.18 0.48
CA GLY A 519 19.69 3.29 0.60
C GLY A 519 20.86 3.78 -0.25
N VAL A 520 22.08 3.40 0.12
CA VAL A 520 23.31 3.79 -0.59
C VAL A 520 24.11 2.56 -0.95
N GLY A 521 24.40 2.38 -2.23
CA GLY A 521 25.30 1.34 -2.71
C GLY A 521 26.77 1.66 -2.43
N SER A 522 27.63 0.65 -2.47
CA SER A 522 29.08 0.76 -2.23
C SER A 522 29.82 1.72 -3.17
N SER A 523 29.25 1.99 -4.36
CA SER A 523 29.74 2.99 -5.32
C SER A 523 29.39 4.43 -4.95
N GLY A 524 28.55 4.63 -3.93
CA GLY A 524 27.94 5.92 -3.57
C GLY A 524 26.69 6.26 -4.38
N THR A 525 26.16 5.35 -5.20
CA THR A 525 24.84 5.49 -5.80
C THR A 525 23.77 5.50 -4.71
N ILE A 526 22.87 6.48 -4.76
CA ILE A 526 21.74 6.58 -3.82
C ILE A 526 20.50 6.03 -4.50
N TYR A 527 19.72 5.26 -3.76
CA TYR A 527 18.41 4.77 -4.17
C TYR A 527 17.35 5.29 -3.21
N PHE A 528 16.16 5.56 -3.72
CA PHE A 528 15.00 5.87 -2.87
C PHE A 528 13.72 5.29 -3.46
N SER A 529 12.77 4.94 -2.59
CA SER A 529 11.42 4.55 -3.01
C SER A 529 10.54 5.79 -3.17
N SER A 530 9.69 5.76 -4.18
CA SER A 530 8.60 6.71 -4.36
C SER A 530 7.33 6.01 -3.95
N ASP A 531 6.89 6.35 -2.74
CA ASP A 531 5.60 5.98 -2.16
C ASP A 531 4.41 6.62 -2.89
N LEU A 532 4.63 7.72 -3.63
CA LEU A 532 3.61 8.39 -4.46
C LEU A 532 3.41 7.78 -5.86
N GLU A 533 4.46 7.25 -6.47
CA GLU A 533 4.39 6.69 -7.83
C GLU A 533 4.55 5.16 -7.87
N ASN A 534 4.81 4.52 -6.73
CA ASN A 534 5.18 3.11 -6.62
C ASN A 534 6.41 2.75 -7.45
N ALA A 535 7.43 3.59 -7.37
CA ALA A 535 8.64 3.49 -8.17
C ALA A 535 9.89 3.41 -7.30
N ILE A 536 11.00 2.95 -7.88
CA ILE A 536 12.34 3.09 -7.29
C ILE A 536 13.15 4.01 -8.18
N TYR A 537 13.83 4.96 -7.55
CA TYR A 537 14.69 5.92 -8.21
C TYR A 537 16.14 5.69 -7.84
N LYS A 538 17.03 6.13 -8.74
CA LYS A 538 18.47 6.10 -8.60
C LYS A 538 19.02 7.51 -8.80
N ILE A 539 19.89 7.93 -7.88
CA ILE A 539 20.62 9.20 -7.95
C ILE A 539 22.11 8.89 -8.09
N SER A 540 22.72 9.40 -9.17
CA SER A 540 24.15 9.21 -9.47
C SER A 540 24.82 10.56 -9.68
N LYS A 541 26.12 10.66 -9.38
CA LYS A 541 26.91 11.85 -9.72
C LYS A 541 27.09 11.93 -11.24
N LYS A 542 27.02 13.12 -11.81
CA LYS A 542 27.31 13.38 -13.22
C LYS A 542 28.79 13.39 -13.54
#